data_AF-H9WLC9-F1
#
_entry.id   AF-H9WLC9-F1
#
_cell.length_a   1.000
_cell.length_b   1.000
_cell.length_c   1.000
_cell.angle_alpha   90.00
_cell.angle_beta   90.00
_cell.angle_gamma   90.00
#
_symmetry.space_group_name_H-M   'P 1'
#
loop_
_entity.id
_entity.type
_entity.pdbx_description
1 polymer ?
#
loop_
_entity_poly.entity_id
_entity_poly.type
_entity_poly.pdbx_seq_one_letter_code
_entity_poly.pdbx_strand_id
1 'polypeptide(L)' 'LLFPPFQKYITKGFVSEEEAGKRLAQVVSNPSLTKSGVYWSWHNNSPSFENQLSEEASDPEKAKKLWEISEKLVGLA' A
#
# COMPACT_ATOMS: atom_id res chain seq x y z
N LEU A 1 7.14 17.01 16.71
CA LEU A 1 6.32 17.66 15.66
C LEU A 1 7.03 17.67 14.29
N LEU A 2 7.68 16.56 13.89
CA LEU A 2 8.37 16.49 12.59
C LEU A 2 7.42 16.08 11.45
N PHE A 3 6.45 15.22 11.76
CA PHE A 3 5.41 14.76 10.86
C PHE A 3 4.06 15.36 11.27
N PRO A 4 3.22 15.83 10.34
CA PRO A 4 3.36 15.78 8.88
C PRO A 4 4.20 16.87 8.16
N PRO A 5 4.66 18.00 8.76
CA PRO A 5 5.33 19.06 7.99
C PRO A 5 6.51 18.59 7.13
N PHE A 6 7.35 17.68 7.62
CA PHE A 6 8.48 17.14 6.85
C PHE A 6 8.00 16.38 5.60
N GLN A 7 6.95 15.58 5.70
CA GLN A 7 6.39 14.88 4.53
C GLN A 7 5.72 15.83 3.55
N LYS A 8 5.10 16.90 4.06
CA LYS A 8 4.42 17.90 3.23
C LYS A 8 5.39 18.79 2.47
N TYR A 9 6.43 19.28 3.14
CA TYR A 9 7.31 20.30 2.59
C TYR A 9 8.67 19.78 2.12
N ILE A 10 9.17 18.66 2.67
CA ILE A 10 10.50 18.11 2.33
C ILE A 10 10.39 16.89 1.43
N THR A 11 9.82 15.78 1.89
CA THR A 11 9.74 14.56 1.07
C THR A 11 8.68 14.63 -0.02
N LYS A 12 7.73 15.57 0.13
CA LYS A 12 6.55 15.73 -0.72
C LYS A 12 5.69 14.46 -0.79
N GLY A 13 5.83 13.51 0.13
CA GLY A 13 5.04 12.28 0.16
C GLY A 13 3.64 12.45 0.74
N PHE A 14 3.33 13.61 1.33
CA PHE A 14 2.02 13.88 1.90
C PHE A 14 0.97 14.16 0.81
N VAL A 15 -0.21 13.59 0.98
CA VAL A 15 -1.42 13.93 0.21
C VAL A 15 -2.59 14.20 1.15
N SER A 16 -3.58 14.97 0.68
CA SER A 16 -4.82 15.16 1.44
C SER A 16 -5.63 13.86 1.50
N GLU A 17 -6.55 13.79 2.47
CA GLU A 17 -7.50 12.67 2.60
C GLU A 17 -8.35 12.50 1.33
N GLU A 18 -8.78 13.61 0.70
CA GLU A 18 -9.53 13.58 -0.55
C GLU A 18 -8.73 12.95 -1.70
N GLU A 19 -7.45 13.33 -1.84
CA GLU A 19 -6.57 12.76 -2.87
C GLU A 19 -6.27 11.28 -2.59
N ALA A 20 -6.05 10.90 -1.33
CA ALA A 20 -5.91 9.50 -0.94
C ALA A 20 -7.19 8.69 -1.29
N GLY A 21 -8.37 9.25 -1.06
CA GLY A 21 -9.65 8.66 -1.43
C GLY A 21 -9.80 8.45 -2.95
N LYS A 22 -9.39 9.43 -3.76
CA LYS A 22 -9.38 9.30 -5.24
C LYS A 22 -8.47 8.18 -5.71
N ARG A 23 -7.29 8.02 -5.10
CA ARG A 23 -6.35 6.93 -5.42
C ARG A 23 -6.91 5.57 -5.06
N LEU A 24 -7.57 5.44 -3.90
CA LEU A 24 -8.28 4.23 -3.52
C LEU A 24 -9.38 3.88 -4.55
N ALA A 25 -10.22 4.85 -4.91
CA ALA A 25 -11.25 4.65 -5.92
C ALA A 25 -10.65 4.20 -7.26
N GLN A 26 -9.51 4.77 -7.66
CA GLN A 26 -8.78 4.36 -8.86
C GLN A 26 -8.38 2.88 -8.83
N VAL A 27 -7.82 2.37 -7.72
CA VAL A 27 -7.46 0.93 -7.60
C VAL A 27 -8.68 0.04 -7.72
N VAL A 28 -9.81 0.45 -7.14
CA VAL A 28 -11.04 -0.33 -7.13
C VAL A 28 -11.69 -0.39 -8.51
N SER A 29 -11.69 0.72 -9.27
CA SER A 29 -12.53 0.85 -10.46
C SER A 29 -11.78 0.94 -11.79
N ASN A 30 -10.48 1.23 -11.80
CA ASN A 30 -9.75 1.48 -13.05
C ASN A 30 -9.33 0.15 -13.73
N PRO A 31 -9.75 -0.11 -14.98
CA PRO A 31 -9.38 -1.32 -15.72
C PRO A 31 -7.87 -1.52 -15.88
N SER A 32 -7.07 -0.45 -15.81
CA SER A 32 -5.61 -0.53 -15.91
C SER A 32 -4.92 -1.03 -14.64
N LEU A 33 -5.64 -1.11 -13.51
CA LEU A 33 -5.09 -1.48 -12.19
C LEU A 33 -5.62 -2.83 -11.68
N THR A 34 -5.93 -3.74 -12.61
CA THR A 34 -6.59 -5.03 -12.33
C THR A 34 -5.65 -6.18 -12.00
N LYS A 35 -4.33 -5.96 -12.07
CA LYS A 35 -3.33 -6.99 -11.81
C LYS A 35 -3.35 -7.41 -10.33
N SER A 36 -3.49 -8.72 -10.09
CA SER A 36 -3.43 -9.29 -8.74
C SER A 36 -1.99 -9.45 -8.24
N GLY A 37 -1.81 -9.42 -6.93
CA GLY A 37 -0.51 -9.68 -6.28
C GLY A 37 0.50 -8.53 -6.40
N VAL A 38 0.06 -7.30 -6.67
CA VAL A 38 0.93 -6.13 -6.81
C VAL A 38 0.61 -5.06 -5.77
N TYR A 39 1.62 -4.23 -5.48
CA TYR A 39 1.50 -3.08 -4.61
C TYR A 39 1.46 -1.82 -5.47
N TRP A 40 0.31 -1.20 -5.60
CA TRP A 40 0.17 0.05 -6.34
C TRP A 40 0.70 1.23 -5.51
N SER A 41 1.57 2.04 -6.14
CA SER A 41 2.14 3.25 -5.56
C SER A 41 1.93 4.46 -6.47
N TRP A 42 1.97 5.66 -5.89
CA TRP A 42 1.87 6.93 -6.61
C TRP A 42 3.09 7.80 -6.31
N HIS A 43 3.48 8.62 -7.29
CA HIS A 43 4.30 9.81 -7.06
C HIS A 43 3.49 11.04 -7.49
N ASN A 44 3.82 12.21 -6.95
CA ASN A 44 3.03 13.43 -7.16
C ASN A 44 2.85 13.81 -8.64
N ASN A 45 3.79 13.43 -9.50
CA ASN A 45 3.82 13.84 -10.90
C ASN A 45 3.84 12.65 -11.88
N SER A 46 3.45 11.45 -11.43
CA SER A 46 3.41 10.28 -12.31
C SER A 46 2.11 9.51 -12.16
N PRO A 47 1.72 8.73 -13.20
CA PRO A 47 0.74 7.67 -13.03
C PRO A 47 1.12 6.71 -11.91
N SER A 48 0.14 5.96 -11.43
CA SER A 48 0.36 4.84 -10.52
C SER A 48 1.26 3.78 -11.15
N PHE A 49 2.08 3.13 -10.35
CA PHE A 49 3.02 2.10 -10.78
C PHE A 49 3.08 0.93 -9.79
N GLU A 50 3.59 -0.22 -10.24
CA GLU A 50 3.85 -1.38 -9.40
C GLU A 50 5.11 -1.15 -8.56
N ASN A 51 4.98 -1.16 -7.24
CA ASN A 51 6.07 -0.89 -6.32
C ASN A 51 6.91 -2.14 -6.05
N GLN A 52 8.22 -1.96 -5.93
CA GLN A 52 9.11 -3.00 -5.45
C GLN A 52 8.96 -3.14 -3.92
N LEU A 53 8.70 -4.36 -3.47
CA LEU A 53 8.60 -4.69 -2.06
C LEU A 53 9.98 -4.84 -1.41
N SER A 54 10.02 -4.64 -0.10
CA SER A 54 11.16 -5.07 0.71
C SER A 54 11.22 -6.59 0.77
N GLU A 55 12.41 -7.14 1.02
CA GLU A 55 12.62 -8.57 1.20
C GLU A 55 11.65 -9.14 2.25
N GLU A 56 11.50 -8.43 3.37
CA GLU A 56 10.59 -8.78 4.47
C GLU A 56 9.12 -8.88 4.02
N ALA A 57 8.63 -7.90 3.24
CA ALA A 57 7.25 -7.89 2.77
C ALA A 57 7.01 -8.91 1.64
N SER A 58 8.07 -9.39 1.00
CA SER A 58 8.03 -10.38 -0.07
C SER A 58 8.31 -11.82 0.38
N ASP A 59 8.58 -12.08 1.66
CA ASP A 59 8.88 -13.41 2.20
C ASP A 59 7.60 -14.29 2.26
N PRO A 60 7.48 -15.33 1.40
CA PRO A 60 6.27 -16.15 1.34
C PRO A 60 6.11 -17.08 2.55
N GLU A 61 7.22 -17.56 3.13
CA GLU A 61 7.18 -18.46 4.29
C GLU A 61 6.71 -17.70 5.54
N LYS A 62 7.17 -16.45 5.67
CA LYS A 62 6.72 -15.56 6.74
C LYS A 62 5.25 -15.17 6.57
N ALA A 63 4.82 -14.86 5.34
CA ALA A 63 3.41 -14.56 5.06
C ALA A 63 2.50 -15.73 5.40
N LYS A 64 2.90 -16.97 5.05
CA LYS A 64 2.17 -18.19 5.41
C LYS A 64 2.08 -18.39 6.93
N LYS A 65 3.20 -18.26 7.63
CA LYS A 65 3.22 -18.38 9.10
C LYS A 65 2.37 -17.32 9.79
N LEU A 66 2.38 -16.08 9.28
CA LEU A 66 1.55 -15.00 9.78
C LEU A 66 0.06 -15.36 9.64
N TRP A 67 -0.35 -15.84 8.47
CA TRP A 67 -1.72 -16.29 8.23
C TRP A 67 -2.17 -17.37 9.22
N GLU A 68 -1.40 -18.45 9.36
CA GLU A 68 -1.73 -19.58 10.25
C GLU A 68 -1.86 -19.18 11.72
N ILE A 69 -1.04 -18.23 12.18
CA ILE A 69 -1.11 -17.71 13.54
C ILE A 69 -2.33 -16.79 13.68
N SER A 70 -2.55 -15.88 12.73
CA SER A 70 -3.66 -14.94 12.77
C SER A 70 -5.01 -15.64 12.75
N GLU A 71 -5.21 -16.64 11.89
CA GLU A 71 -6.46 -17.42 11.85
C GLU A 71 -6.81 -18.04 13.20
N LYS A 72 -5.83 -18.64 13.90
CA LYS A 72 -6.01 -19.19 15.26
C LYS A 72 -6.37 -18.11 16.27
N LEU A 73 -5.74 -16.94 16.19
CA LEU A 73 -6.00 -15.82 17.12
C LEU A 73 -7.41 -15.24 16.95
N VAL A 74 -7.96 -15.28 15.74
CA VAL A 74 -9.33 -14.81 15.47
C VAL A 74 -10.38 -15.93 15.52
N GLY A 75 -10.00 -17.14 15.91
CA GLY A 75 -10.92 -18.28 16.08
C GLY A 75 -11.51 -18.81 14.77
N LEU A 76 -10.81 -18.64 13.65
CA LEU A 76 -11.19 -19.18 12.35
C LEU A 76 -10.53 -20.53 12.04
N ALA A 77 -9.65 -21.01 12.93
CA ALA A 77 -8.91 -22.27 12.83
C ALA A 77 -8.97 -23.06 14.14
#